data_AF-R6R0C1-F1
#
_entry.id   AF-R6R0C1-F1
#
_cell.length_a   1.000
_cell.length_b   1.000
_cell.length_c   1.000
_cell.angle_alpha   90.00
_cell.angle_beta   90.00
_cell.angle_gamma   90.00
#
_symmetry.space_group_name_H-M   'P 1'
#
loop_
_entity.id
_entity.type
_entity.pdbx_description
1 polymer ?
#
loop_
_entity_poly.entity_id
_entity_poly.type
_entity_poly.pdbx_seq_one_letter_code
_entity_poly.pdbx_strand_id
1 'polypeptide(L)'
;MHAYLDKEDEHKEYCALDFYLQKDKALDKIKNVTFTIHLNEDLVSKNLLDIYINDINNLKSFIQVLKPDLLDIKLDQSFDGTFYHMKKIFVYEYGEIDELYESTGIKRIIKLYSFLKKATRGDIVFIDELDANISGVFLDRLLEFFNDNGNGQLCFTTHDILSMNTLKQYKNAIITIGESGKVVPIVKDGHYSPVNQFYEGMIEDSPFNINSFDFLTAFGELK
;
A
#
# COMPACT_ATOMS: atom_id res chain seq x y z
N MET A 1 -14.35 -1.89 -3.36
CA MET A 1 -13.30 -2.87 -2.98
C MET A 1 -12.17 -2.74 -3.97
N HIS A 2 -10.95 -2.52 -3.49
CA HIS A 2 -9.75 -2.29 -4.31
C HIS A 2 -8.58 -3.09 -3.74
N ALA A 3 -7.69 -3.60 -4.60
CA ALA A 3 -6.51 -4.35 -4.19
C ALA A 3 -5.25 -3.82 -4.89
N TYR A 4 -4.16 -3.70 -4.14
CA TYR A 4 -2.80 -3.43 -4.60
C TYR A 4 -1.96 -4.68 -4.35
N LEU A 5 -1.40 -5.26 -5.41
CA LEU A 5 -0.47 -6.39 -5.38
C LEU A 5 0.86 -5.94 -5.97
N ASP A 6 1.99 -6.52 -5.54
CA ASP A 6 3.25 -6.27 -6.23
C ASP A 6 3.25 -6.93 -7.62
N LYS A 7 4.04 -6.40 -8.55
CA LYS A 7 4.06 -6.84 -9.95
C LYS A 7 4.46 -8.30 -10.11
N GLU A 8 5.27 -8.82 -9.20
CA GLU A 8 5.71 -10.22 -9.23
C GLU A 8 4.54 -11.17 -8.90
N ASP A 9 3.58 -10.69 -8.11
CA ASP A 9 2.37 -11.41 -7.69
C ASP A 9 1.14 -11.09 -8.56
N GLU A 10 1.28 -10.21 -9.56
CA GLU A 10 0.27 -10.00 -10.61
C GLU A 10 0.18 -11.21 -11.54
N HIS A 11 -0.40 -12.30 -11.07
CA HIS A 11 -0.81 -13.42 -11.91
C HIS A 11 -2.06 -13.01 -12.71
N LYS A 12 -1.84 -12.44 -13.90
CA LYS A 12 -2.89 -11.95 -14.83
C LYS A 12 -4.02 -12.95 -15.10
N GLU A 13 -3.79 -14.24 -14.92
CA GLU A 13 -4.77 -15.31 -15.12
C GLU A 13 -5.80 -15.44 -13.99
N TYR A 14 -5.48 -15.04 -12.75
CA TYR A 14 -6.42 -15.09 -11.63
C TYR A 14 -7.19 -13.77 -11.43
N CYS A 15 -6.58 -12.62 -11.74
CA CYS A 15 -7.26 -11.31 -11.66
C CYS A 15 -8.27 -11.05 -12.80
N ALA A 16 -8.22 -11.84 -13.89
CA ALA A 16 -9.08 -11.65 -15.06
C ALA A 16 -10.57 -11.89 -14.78
N LEU A 17 -10.92 -12.65 -13.73
CA LEU A 17 -12.30 -12.99 -13.41
C LEU A 17 -13.08 -11.80 -12.83
N ASP A 18 -12.43 -10.94 -12.04
CA ASP A 18 -13.04 -9.71 -11.50
C ASP A 18 -13.16 -8.61 -12.55
N PHE A 19 -12.22 -8.55 -13.50
CA PHE A 19 -12.24 -7.53 -14.56
C PHE A 19 -13.32 -7.80 -15.62
N TYR A 20 -13.64 -9.07 -15.89
CA TYR A 20 -14.68 -9.44 -16.86
C TYR A 20 -16.11 -9.23 -16.34
N LEU A 21 -16.35 -9.38 -15.02
CA LEU A 21 -17.68 -9.18 -14.43
C LEU A 21 -18.07 -7.70 -14.30
N GLN A 22 -17.12 -6.77 -14.37
CA GLN A 22 -17.39 -5.32 -14.34
C GLN A 22 -17.50 -4.67 -15.72
N LYS A 23 -17.05 -5.34 -16.79
CA LYS A 23 -16.90 -4.74 -18.12
C LYS A 23 -18.24 -4.28 -18.74
N ASP A 24 -19.33 -5.01 -18.49
CA ASP A 24 -20.63 -4.73 -19.11
C ASP A 24 -21.49 -3.68 -18.38
N LYS A 25 -21.08 -3.20 -17.19
CA LYS A 25 -21.76 -2.08 -16.49
C LYS A 25 -20.87 -0.87 -16.23
N ALA A 26 -19.55 -0.99 -16.40
CA ALA A 26 -18.61 0.10 -16.17
C ALA A 26 -18.51 1.06 -17.37
N LEU A 27 -18.75 0.61 -18.61
CA LEU A 27 -18.48 1.44 -19.80
C LEU A 27 -19.32 2.73 -19.86
N ASP A 28 -20.53 2.74 -19.31
CA ASP A 28 -21.37 3.95 -19.23
C ASP A 28 -21.18 4.76 -17.93
N LYS A 29 -20.56 4.18 -16.89
CA LYS A 29 -20.21 4.88 -15.64
C LYS A 29 -18.81 5.51 -15.66
N ILE A 30 -17.92 5.06 -16.53
CA ILE A 30 -16.58 5.64 -16.75
C ILE A 30 -16.65 7.10 -17.27
N LYS A 31 -17.81 7.55 -17.76
CA LYS A 31 -18.03 8.94 -18.19
C LYS A 31 -18.06 9.96 -17.04
N ASN A 32 -18.21 9.53 -15.78
CA ASN A 32 -18.25 10.42 -14.64
C ASN A 32 -17.44 9.86 -13.46
N VAL A 33 -16.33 10.52 -13.14
CA VAL A 33 -15.62 10.47 -11.85
C VAL A 33 -14.73 9.25 -11.60
N THR A 34 -13.58 9.14 -12.29
CA THR A 34 -12.32 8.71 -11.64
C THR A 34 -11.14 8.96 -12.57
N PHE A 35 -10.18 9.81 -12.17
CA PHE A 35 -8.80 9.63 -12.65
C PHE A 35 -8.13 8.63 -11.74
N THR A 36 -7.46 7.67 -12.35
CA THR A 36 -6.48 6.84 -11.65
C THR A 36 -5.13 7.48 -11.92
N ILE A 37 -4.37 7.77 -10.87
CA ILE A 37 -2.97 8.18 -11.02
C ILE A 37 -2.23 6.94 -11.50
N HIS A 38 -1.90 6.93 -12.79
CA HIS A 38 -1.11 5.92 -13.44
C HIS A 38 0.37 6.29 -13.34
N LEU A 39 1.21 5.26 -13.43
CA LEU A 39 2.64 5.49 -13.66
C LEU A 39 2.83 6.10 -15.04
N ASN A 40 3.68 7.12 -15.11
CA ASN A 40 4.22 7.75 -16.32
C ASN A 40 3.32 8.81 -16.98
N GLU A 41 2.03 8.55 -17.17
CA GLU A 41 1.14 9.51 -17.84
C GLU A 41 -0.32 9.37 -17.40
N ASP A 42 -0.89 10.49 -16.94
CA ASP A 42 -2.29 10.57 -16.53
C ASP A 42 -3.13 11.25 -17.61
N LEU A 43 -4.30 10.66 -17.91
CA LEU A 43 -5.29 11.25 -18.81
C LEU A 43 -6.33 12.01 -18.01
N VAL A 44 -6.38 13.33 -18.20
CA VAL A 44 -7.22 14.25 -17.43
C VAL A 44 -8.21 14.99 -18.34
N SER A 45 -9.50 14.81 -18.10
CA SER A 45 -10.57 15.60 -18.71
C SER A 45 -10.55 17.05 -18.24
N LYS A 46 -10.84 17.98 -19.16
CA LYS A 46 -10.78 19.43 -18.92
C LYS A 46 -11.59 19.91 -17.71
N ASN A 47 -12.74 19.32 -17.45
CA ASN A 47 -13.64 19.67 -16.34
C ASN A 47 -13.12 19.24 -14.96
N LEU A 48 -12.06 18.44 -14.89
CA LEU A 48 -11.52 17.90 -13.64
C LEU A 48 -10.06 18.31 -13.41
N LEU A 49 -9.53 19.23 -14.23
CA LEU A 49 -8.13 19.68 -14.15
C LEU A 49 -7.81 20.30 -12.79
N ASP A 50 -8.67 21.18 -12.27
CA ASP A 50 -8.46 21.83 -10.97
C ASP A 50 -8.41 20.81 -9.83
N ILE A 51 -9.27 19.80 -9.89
CA ILE A 51 -9.30 18.69 -8.91
C ILE A 51 -8.00 17.89 -9.00
N TYR A 52 -7.52 17.60 -10.21
CA TYR A 52 -6.28 16.88 -10.43
C TYR A 52 -5.06 17.65 -9.90
N ILE A 53 -4.97 18.96 -10.17
CA ILE A 53 -3.88 19.81 -9.66
C ILE A 53 -3.87 19.81 -8.13
N ASN A 54 -5.04 19.93 -7.49
CA ASN A 54 -5.15 19.83 -6.04
C ASN A 54 -4.69 18.45 -5.52
N ASP A 55 -5.01 17.37 -6.23
CA ASP A 55 -4.54 16.03 -5.90
C ASP A 55 -3.03 15.86 -6.00
N ILE A 56 -2.38 16.50 -6.98
CA ILE A 56 -0.93 16.52 -7.11
C ILE A 56 -0.28 17.30 -5.97
N ASN A 57 -0.88 18.40 -5.52
CA ASN A 57 -0.41 19.11 -4.33
C ASN A 57 -0.51 18.25 -3.06
N ASN A 58 -1.61 17.51 -2.89
CA ASN A 58 -1.75 16.58 -1.77
C ASN A 58 -0.76 15.41 -1.87
N LEU A 59 -0.53 14.87 -3.07
CA LEU A 59 0.48 13.85 -3.33
C LEU A 59 1.88 14.37 -2.96
N LYS A 60 2.21 15.62 -3.32
CA LYS A 60 3.46 16.25 -2.91
C LYS A 60 3.58 16.27 -1.40
N SER A 61 2.58 16.80 -0.68
CA SER A 61 2.61 16.87 0.77
C SER A 61 2.74 15.49 1.41
N PHE A 62 2.09 14.47 0.85
CA PHE A 62 2.22 13.09 1.30
C PHE A 62 3.65 12.56 1.12
N ILE A 63 4.25 12.75 -0.06
CA ILE A 63 5.62 12.30 -0.32
C ILE A 63 6.63 13.08 0.53
N GLN A 64 6.40 14.37 0.81
CA GLN A 64 7.28 15.18 1.65
C GLN A 64 7.39 14.67 3.10
N VAL A 65 6.38 13.95 3.61
CA VAL A 65 6.48 13.27 4.92
C VAL A 65 7.59 12.22 4.91
N LEU A 66 7.79 11.54 3.78
CA LEU A 66 8.79 10.50 3.57
C LEU A 66 10.12 11.03 3.05
N LYS A 67 10.05 12.05 2.19
CA LYS A 67 11.16 12.59 1.43
C LYS A 67 11.13 14.13 1.52
N PRO A 68 11.57 14.72 2.65
CA PRO A 68 11.45 16.16 2.90
C PRO A 68 12.22 17.05 1.91
N ASP A 69 13.20 16.49 1.19
CA ASP A 69 13.97 17.18 0.16
C ASP A 69 13.21 17.35 -1.17
N LEU A 70 12.02 16.76 -1.32
CA LEU A 70 11.13 17.05 -2.45
C LEU A 70 10.60 18.49 -2.34
N LEU A 71 10.96 19.34 -3.30
CA LEU A 71 10.52 20.73 -3.34
C LEU A 71 9.17 20.89 -4.02
N ASP A 72 8.99 20.23 -5.17
CA ASP A 72 7.76 20.34 -5.96
C ASP A 72 7.47 19.13 -6.85
N ILE A 73 6.22 19.01 -7.31
CA ILE A 73 5.82 18.08 -8.38
C ILE A 73 5.23 18.92 -9.51
N LYS A 74 6.04 19.20 -10.52
CA LYS A 74 5.63 19.90 -11.74
C LYS A 74 4.86 18.97 -12.66
N LEU A 75 4.03 19.57 -13.51
CA LEU A 75 3.25 18.86 -14.51
C LEU A 75 3.67 19.32 -15.90
N ASP A 76 4.24 18.41 -16.68
CA ASP A 76 4.38 18.59 -18.12
C ASP A 76 3.08 18.13 -18.79
N GLN A 77 2.41 19.06 -19.47
CA GLN A 77 1.07 18.88 -19.98
C GLN A 77 1.05 18.96 -21.51
N SER A 78 0.36 18.02 -22.13
CA SER A 78 0.00 18.12 -23.55
C SER A 78 -1.49 17.84 -23.75
N PHE A 79 -2.10 18.40 -24.80
CA PHE A 79 -3.54 18.28 -25.04
C PHE A 79 -3.80 17.73 -26.44
N ASP A 80 -4.56 16.65 -26.54
CA ASP A 80 -4.84 15.94 -27.80
C ASP A 80 -6.16 16.36 -28.48
N GLY A 81 -6.84 17.36 -27.93
CA GLY A 81 -8.17 17.79 -28.38
C GLY A 81 -9.31 17.32 -27.48
N THR A 82 -9.08 16.27 -26.67
CA THR A 82 -10.09 15.68 -25.77
C THR A 82 -9.60 15.61 -24.32
N PHE A 83 -8.37 15.15 -24.10
CA PHE A 83 -7.77 14.94 -22.79
C PHE A 83 -6.43 15.69 -22.66
N TYR A 84 -6.12 16.09 -21.43
CA TYR A 84 -4.78 16.46 -21.05
C TYR A 84 -3.98 15.19 -20.71
N HIS A 85 -2.79 15.09 -21.27
CA HIS A 85 -1.79 14.09 -20.93
C HIS A 85 -0.81 14.75 -19.96
N MET A 86 -0.76 14.23 -18.73
CA MET A 86 -0.06 14.85 -17.61
C MET A 86 1.09 13.96 -17.16
N LYS A 87 2.32 14.46 -17.30
CA LYS A 87 3.54 13.82 -16.78
C LYS A 87 4.02 14.54 -15.53
N LYS A 88 4.46 13.78 -14.53
CA LYS A 88 4.93 14.33 -13.25
C LYS A 88 6.44 14.48 -13.31
N ILE A 89 6.92 15.67 -12.97
CA ILE A 89 8.34 16.01 -12.86
C ILE A 89 8.61 16.37 -11.41
N PHE A 90 9.39 15.54 -10.73
CA PHE A 90 9.79 15.71 -9.34
C PHE A 90 10.95 16.70 -9.26
N VAL A 91 10.82 17.73 -8.43
CA VAL A 91 11.79 18.81 -8.29
C VAL A 91 12.50 18.70 -6.94
N TYR A 92 13.82 18.61 -6.98
CA TYR A 92 14.72 18.58 -5.84
C TYR A 92 15.70 19.74 -5.90
N GLU A 93 16.47 19.95 -4.83
CA GLU A 93 17.54 20.97 -4.82
C GLU A 93 18.61 20.71 -5.90
N TYR A 94 18.86 19.45 -6.23
CA TYR A 94 19.89 19.03 -7.17
C TYR A 94 19.39 18.89 -8.62
N GLY A 95 18.09 19.05 -8.88
CA GLY A 95 17.54 19.00 -10.24
C GLY A 95 16.13 18.43 -10.33
N GLU A 96 15.70 18.19 -11.57
CA GLU A 96 14.38 17.69 -11.91
C GLU A 96 14.46 16.25 -12.45
N ILE A 97 13.55 15.39 -12.01
CA ILE A 97 13.47 13.98 -12.40
C ILE A 97 12.06 13.67 -12.89
N ASP A 98 11.93 13.13 -14.10
CA ASP A 98 10.66 12.58 -14.58
C ASP A 98 10.27 11.35 -13.72
N GLU A 99 8.98 11.23 -13.37
CA GLU A 99 8.45 10.07 -12.62
C GLU A 99 8.93 8.72 -13.17
N LEU A 100 9.12 8.59 -14.49
CA LEU A 100 9.63 7.38 -15.12
C LEU A 100 11.02 6.99 -14.61
N TYR A 101 11.85 7.94 -14.20
CA TYR A 101 13.21 7.72 -13.72
C TYR A 101 13.33 7.81 -12.19
N GLU A 102 12.22 8.04 -11.49
CA GLU A 102 12.20 8.00 -10.02
C GLU A 102 12.54 6.61 -9.47
N SER A 103 12.95 6.60 -8.20
CA SER A 103 13.22 5.36 -7.47
C SER A 103 11.98 4.47 -7.41
N THR A 104 12.18 3.16 -7.31
CA THR A 104 11.09 2.19 -7.13
C THR A 104 10.26 2.48 -5.88
N GLY A 105 10.90 2.99 -4.82
CA GLY A 105 10.23 3.46 -3.62
C GLY A 105 9.24 4.59 -3.88
N ILE A 106 9.67 5.68 -4.54
CA ILE A 106 8.79 6.81 -4.87
C ILE A 106 7.65 6.39 -5.79
N LYS A 107 7.94 5.63 -6.85
CA LYS A 107 6.91 5.06 -7.74
C LYS A 107 5.86 4.26 -6.99
N ARG A 108 6.30 3.45 -6.01
CA ARG A 108 5.39 2.68 -5.16
C ARG A 108 4.57 3.60 -4.24
N ILE A 109 5.18 4.61 -3.62
CA ILE A 109 4.50 5.58 -2.75
C ILE A 109 3.38 6.32 -3.51
N ILE A 110 3.62 6.71 -4.76
CA ILE A 110 2.60 7.35 -5.62
C ILE A 110 1.40 6.43 -5.81
N LYS A 111 1.63 5.15 -6.12
CA LYS A 111 0.54 4.17 -6.23
C LYS A 111 -0.17 4.00 -4.90
N LEU A 112 0.59 3.81 -3.82
CA LEU A 112 0.08 3.60 -2.48
C LEU A 112 -0.86 4.74 -2.06
N TYR A 113 -0.45 5.99 -2.28
CA TYR A 113 -1.28 7.18 -2.04
C TYR A 113 -2.66 7.08 -2.69
N SER A 114 -2.73 6.61 -3.95
CA SER A 114 -4.01 6.48 -4.66
C SER A 114 -4.96 5.46 -4.01
N PHE A 115 -4.44 4.38 -3.43
CA PHE A 115 -5.22 3.36 -2.71
C PHE A 115 -5.60 3.83 -1.31
N LEU A 116 -4.65 4.38 -0.57
CA LEU A 116 -4.86 4.96 0.75
C LEU A 116 -5.94 6.05 0.73
N LYS A 117 -5.98 6.88 -0.31
CA LYS A 117 -7.02 7.89 -0.49
C LYS A 117 -8.42 7.29 -0.69
N LYS A 118 -8.54 6.10 -1.27
CA LYS A 118 -9.83 5.40 -1.37
C LYS A 118 -10.29 4.92 0.01
N ALA A 119 -9.36 4.40 0.82
CA ALA A 119 -9.66 4.02 2.20
C ALA A 119 -10.14 5.21 3.05
N THR A 120 -9.55 6.41 2.90
CA THR A 120 -10.04 7.60 3.63
C THR A 120 -11.43 8.07 3.20
N ARG A 121 -11.91 7.65 2.02
CA ARG A 121 -13.23 8.00 1.48
C ARG A 121 -14.33 6.99 1.81
N GLY A 122 -14.02 5.92 2.56
CA GLY A 122 -14.99 4.90 2.96
C GLY A 122 -14.87 3.58 2.22
N ASP A 123 -13.91 3.44 1.29
CA ASP A 123 -13.72 2.17 0.57
C ASP A 123 -12.97 1.12 1.41
N ILE A 124 -13.15 -0.14 1.04
CA ILE A 124 -12.33 -1.26 1.52
C ILE A 124 -11.16 -1.44 0.56
N VAL A 125 -9.95 -1.39 1.10
CA VAL A 125 -8.69 -1.43 0.36
C VAL A 125 -7.80 -2.54 0.91
N PHE A 126 -7.30 -3.40 0.01
CA PHE A 126 -6.31 -4.43 0.30
C PHE A 126 -4.96 -4.00 -0.28
N ILE A 127 -3.89 -4.09 0.53
CA ILE A 127 -2.54 -3.72 0.11
C ILE A 127 -1.58 -4.83 0.51
N ASP A 128 -0.97 -5.46 -0.47
CA ASP A 128 0.07 -6.44 -0.22
C ASP A 128 1.38 -5.77 0.17
N GLU A 129 2.07 -6.39 1.11
CA GLU A 129 3.35 -6.01 1.70
C GLU A 129 3.47 -4.52 1.99
N LEU A 130 2.53 -3.92 2.73
CA LEU A 130 2.44 -2.46 2.92
C LEU A 130 3.76 -1.80 3.37
N ASP A 131 4.56 -2.52 4.15
CA ASP A 131 5.88 -2.13 4.65
C ASP A 131 7.00 -2.10 3.61
N ALA A 132 6.85 -2.75 2.46
CA ALA A 132 7.95 -2.76 1.50
C ALA A 132 8.27 -1.34 0.96
N ASN A 133 9.57 -1.05 0.86
CA ASN A 133 10.11 0.26 0.50
C ASN A 133 9.65 1.46 1.38
N ILE A 134 9.05 1.22 2.55
CA ILE A 134 8.77 2.25 3.56
C ILE A 134 9.44 1.87 4.90
N SER A 135 9.72 2.85 5.74
CA SER A 135 10.28 2.57 7.07
C SER A 135 9.17 2.17 8.05
N GLY A 136 9.48 1.30 9.01
CA GLY A 136 8.52 0.93 10.07
C GLY A 136 8.01 2.14 10.87
N VAL A 137 8.86 3.16 11.09
CA VAL A 137 8.44 4.42 11.72
C VAL A 137 7.36 5.15 10.90
N PHE A 138 7.51 5.18 9.58
CA PHE A 138 6.49 5.78 8.72
C PHE A 138 5.21 4.93 8.71
N LEU A 139 5.35 3.61 8.64
CA LEU A 139 4.21 2.70 8.69
C LEU A 139 3.40 2.91 9.97
N ASP A 140 4.03 2.98 11.14
CA ASP A 140 3.35 3.23 12.41
C ASP A 140 2.56 4.55 12.39
N ARG A 141 3.19 5.65 11.93
CA ARG A 141 2.52 6.95 11.82
C ARG A 141 1.37 6.93 10.80
N LEU A 142 1.53 6.17 9.72
CA LEU A 142 0.50 6.00 8.71
C LEU A 142 -0.71 5.25 9.29
N LEU A 143 -0.48 4.16 10.02
CA LEU A 143 -1.52 3.37 10.66
C LEU A 143 -2.26 4.17 11.74
N GLU A 144 -1.54 4.97 12.54
CA GLU A 144 -2.14 5.93 13.48
C GLU A 144 -3.06 6.93 12.75
N PHE A 145 -2.60 7.52 11.65
CA PHE A 145 -3.42 8.43 10.85
C PHE A 145 -4.69 7.76 10.32
N PHE A 146 -4.58 6.54 9.79
CA PHE A 146 -5.72 5.80 9.24
C PHE A 146 -6.71 5.37 10.31
N ASN A 147 -6.25 5.11 11.53
CA ASN A 147 -7.15 4.86 12.64
C ASN A 147 -7.98 6.11 12.98
N ASP A 148 -7.33 7.27 13.09
CA ASP A 148 -7.97 8.49 13.56
C ASP A 148 -8.83 9.17 12.48
N ASN A 149 -8.51 8.96 11.20
CA ASN A 149 -9.09 9.70 10.07
C ASN A 149 -9.67 8.81 8.95
N GLY A 150 -9.49 7.49 9.05
CA GLY A 150 -10.01 6.55 8.06
C GLY A 150 -11.51 6.38 8.17
N ASN A 151 -12.24 6.72 7.11
CA ASN A 151 -13.68 6.43 7.02
C ASN A 151 -13.98 5.03 6.45
N GLY A 152 -12.95 4.32 5.97
CA GLY A 152 -13.05 3.00 5.32
C GLY A 152 -12.24 1.92 6.05
N GLN A 153 -11.95 0.83 5.35
CA GLN A 153 -11.20 -0.31 5.90
C GLN A 153 -9.92 -0.53 5.12
N LEU A 154 -8.79 -0.49 5.82
CA LEU A 154 -7.46 -0.81 5.29
C LEU A 154 -7.06 -2.21 5.74
N CYS A 155 -6.97 -3.14 4.80
CA CYS A 155 -6.48 -4.50 4.98
C CYS A 155 -5.12 -4.60 4.32
N PHE A 156 -4.12 -5.18 4.98
CA PHE A 156 -2.79 -5.31 4.41
C PHE A 156 -2.02 -6.49 4.99
N THR A 157 -1.03 -6.96 4.25
CA THR A 157 0.01 -7.87 4.75
C THR A 157 1.25 -7.05 5.09
N THR A 158 2.04 -7.54 6.05
CA THR A 158 3.29 -6.87 6.42
C THR A 158 4.29 -7.84 7.04
N HIS A 159 5.58 -7.57 6.80
CA HIS A 159 6.69 -8.25 7.48
C HIS A 159 7.14 -7.50 8.74
N ASP A 160 6.70 -6.24 8.90
CA ASP A 160 7.01 -5.41 10.06
C ASP A 160 6.22 -5.83 11.29
N ILE A 161 6.81 -6.74 12.07
CA ILE A 161 6.25 -7.21 13.34
C ILE A 161 6.03 -6.04 14.32
N LEU A 162 6.82 -4.96 14.25
CA LEU A 162 6.70 -3.85 15.19
C LEU A 162 5.38 -3.09 15.04
N SER A 163 4.81 -3.07 13.82
CA SER A 163 3.48 -2.49 13.54
C SER A 163 2.38 -3.10 14.42
N MET A 164 2.55 -4.33 14.90
CA MET A 164 1.64 -4.96 15.87
C MET A 164 1.52 -4.16 17.17
N ASN A 165 2.53 -3.36 17.56
CA ASN A 165 2.44 -2.50 18.73
C ASN A 165 1.44 -1.35 18.56
N THR A 166 1.30 -0.85 17.33
CA THR A 166 0.30 0.14 16.96
C THR A 166 -1.06 -0.55 16.83
N LEU A 167 -1.10 -1.70 16.13
CA LEU A 167 -2.34 -2.40 15.83
C LEU A 167 -3.02 -3.07 17.04
N LYS A 168 -2.27 -3.46 18.08
CA LYS A 168 -2.80 -4.15 19.28
C LYS A 168 -3.85 -3.34 20.05
N GLN A 169 -3.90 -2.03 19.83
CA GLN A 169 -4.87 -1.14 20.45
C GLN A 169 -6.28 -1.34 19.88
N TYR A 170 -6.37 -2.02 18.73
CA TYR A 170 -7.60 -2.15 17.94
C TYR A 170 -8.10 -3.59 17.94
N LYS A 171 -9.43 -3.74 18.03
CA LYS A 171 -10.08 -5.05 18.09
C LYS A 171 -9.98 -5.74 16.73
N ASN A 172 -9.52 -7.00 16.73
CA ASN A 172 -9.41 -7.85 15.54
C ASN A 172 -8.52 -7.27 14.42
N ALA A 173 -7.55 -6.42 14.76
CA ALA A 173 -6.69 -5.77 13.77
C ALA A 173 -5.49 -6.62 13.34
N ILE A 174 -5.15 -7.68 14.09
CA ILE A 174 -4.00 -8.54 13.81
C ILE A 174 -4.50 -9.97 13.59
N ILE A 175 -4.16 -10.51 12.43
CA ILE A 175 -4.55 -11.85 12.01
C ILE A 175 -3.33 -12.50 11.37
N THR A 176 -3.05 -13.75 11.73
CA THR A 176 -2.06 -14.60 11.07
C THR A 176 -2.73 -15.69 10.28
N ILE A 177 -2.04 -16.14 9.23
CA ILE A 177 -2.42 -17.31 8.44
C ILE A 177 -1.38 -18.39 8.75
N GLY A 178 -1.83 -19.49 9.34
CA GLY A 178 -0.96 -20.60 9.72
C GLY A 178 -0.59 -21.51 8.54
N GLU A 179 0.29 -22.48 8.78
CA GLU A 179 0.76 -23.46 7.80
C GLU A 179 -0.38 -24.24 7.14
N SER A 180 -1.43 -24.57 7.90
CA SER A 180 -2.60 -25.27 7.38
C SER A 180 -3.56 -24.39 6.57
N GLY A 181 -3.26 -23.09 6.46
CA GLY A 181 -4.17 -22.06 5.93
C GLY A 181 -5.21 -21.58 6.95
N LYS A 182 -5.09 -21.99 8.22
CA LYS A 182 -5.99 -21.55 9.30
C LYS A 182 -5.75 -20.07 9.61
N VAL A 183 -6.85 -19.33 9.70
CA VAL A 183 -6.85 -17.92 10.12
C VAL A 183 -6.87 -17.86 11.65
N VAL A 184 -5.83 -17.30 12.24
CA VAL A 184 -5.64 -17.20 13.69
C VAL A 184 -5.55 -15.72 14.08
N PRO A 185 -6.56 -15.16 14.79
CA PRO A 185 -6.47 -13.79 15.28
C PRO A 185 -5.50 -13.72 16.46
N ILE A 186 -4.59 -12.74 16.46
CA ILE A 186 -3.73 -12.49 17.62
C ILE A 186 -4.43 -11.46 18.51
N VAL A 187 -4.76 -11.89 19.73
CA VAL A 187 -5.24 -11.01 20.78
C VAL A 187 -4.21 -10.97 21.90
N LYS A 188 -4.19 -9.87 22.67
CA LYS A 188 -3.38 -9.79 23.87
C LYS A 188 -3.77 -10.93 24.83
N ASP A 189 -2.81 -11.77 25.20
CA ASP A 189 -2.99 -12.85 26.17
C ASP A 189 -2.19 -12.54 27.45
N GLY A 190 -2.90 -12.29 28.55
CA GLY A 190 -2.29 -11.92 29.83
C GLY A 190 -1.29 -10.75 29.73
N HIS A 191 -0.02 -11.02 30.03
CA HIS A 191 1.09 -10.06 29.97
C HIS A 191 1.80 -10.02 28.61
N TYR A 192 1.52 -10.95 27.71
CA TYR A 192 2.21 -11.05 26.43
C TYR A 192 1.63 -10.08 25.41
N SER A 193 2.49 -9.18 24.90
CA SER A 193 2.16 -8.36 23.75
C SER A 193 2.07 -9.25 22.49
N PRO A 194 1.28 -8.87 21.46
CA PRO A 194 1.25 -9.60 20.19
C PRO A 194 2.64 -9.82 19.59
N VAL A 195 3.53 -8.83 19.71
CA VAL A 195 4.94 -8.92 19.28
C VAL A 195 5.67 -10.06 20.02
N ASN A 196 5.54 -10.14 21.34
CA ASN A 196 6.22 -11.18 22.12
C ASN A 196 5.62 -12.56 21.82
N GLN A 197 4.30 -12.66 21.64
CA GLN A 197 3.66 -13.92 21.25
C GLN A 197 4.21 -14.43 19.91
N PHE A 198 4.46 -13.53 18.95
CA PHE A 198 5.06 -13.89 17.67
C PHE A 198 6.50 -14.39 17.83
N TYR A 199 7.35 -13.66 18.56
CA TYR A 199 8.76 -14.03 18.74
C TYR A 199 8.97 -15.29 19.58
N GLU A 200 8.13 -15.52 20.58
CA GLU A 200 8.24 -16.69 21.47
C GLU A 200 7.60 -17.96 20.86
N GLY A 201 7.08 -17.88 19.63
CA GLY A 201 6.46 -19.02 18.95
C GLY A 201 5.15 -19.47 19.59
N MET A 202 4.39 -18.52 20.16
CA MET A 202 3.13 -18.78 20.87
C MET A 202 1.91 -18.73 19.95
N ILE A 203 2.10 -18.53 18.65
CA ILE A 203 1.02 -18.48 17.67
C ILE A 203 0.72 -19.90 17.20
N GLU A 204 -0.53 -20.32 17.39
CA GLU A 204 -1.03 -21.60 16.91
C GLU A 204 -0.86 -21.71 15.39
N ASP A 205 -0.40 -22.88 14.91
CA ASP A 205 -0.25 -23.17 13.48
C ASP A 205 0.74 -22.23 12.75
N SER A 206 1.58 -21.48 13.47
CA SER A 206 2.53 -20.55 12.86
C SER A 206 3.73 -21.28 12.22
N PRO A 207 4.10 -20.96 10.97
CA PRO A 207 5.32 -21.48 10.34
C PRO A 207 6.60 -20.95 10.98
N PHE A 208 6.49 -19.91 11.81
CA PHE A 208 7.63 -19.24 12.43
C PHE A 208 7.95 -19.77 13.83
N ASN A 209 7.34 -20.87 14.25
CA ASN A 209 7.70 -21.59 15.48
C ASN A 209 9.00 -22.40 15.30
N ILE A 210 10.06 -21.70 14.88
CA ILE A 210 11.37 -22.26 14.50
C ILE A 210 12.36 -22.02 15.65
N ASN A 211 13.14 -23.04 16.00
CA ASN A 211 14.22 -22.98 16.96
C ASN A 211 15.58 -22.94 16.26
N SER A 212 16.59 -22.32 16.87
CA SER A 212 17.97 -22.37 16.36
C SER A 212 18.50 -23.81 16.18
N PHE A 213 18.04 -24.76 17.01
CA PHE A 213 18.39 -26.17 16.87
C PHE A 213 17.88 -26.82 15.58
N ASP A 214 16.80 -26.33 14.98
CA ASP A 214 16.27 -26.88 13.72
C ASP A 214 17.27 -26.70 12.57
N PHE A 215 18.08 -25.65 12.65
CA PHE A 215 19.17 -25.41 11.69
C PHE A 215 20.32 -26.39 11.82
N LEU A 216 20.58 -26.96 13.01
CA LEU A 216 21.60 -28.00 13.15
C LEU A 216 21.22 -29.26 12.36
N THR A 217 19.93 -29.63 12.36
CA THR A 217 19.43 -30.70 11.51
C THR A 217 19.46 -30.29 10.03
N ALA A 218 19.03 -29.07 9.70
CA ALA A 218 19.06 -28.58 8.31
C ALA A 218 20.47 -28.52 7.70
N PHE A 219 21.49 -28.22 8.51
CA PHE A 219 22.90 -28.21 8.11
C PHE A 219 23.61 -29.55 8.31
N GLY A 220 22.92 -30.59 8.79
CA GLY A 220 23.48 -31.94 8.97
C GLY A 220 24.49 -32.06 10.11
N GLU A 221 24.47 -31.14 11.08
CA GLU A 221 25.33 -31.12 12.26
C GLU A 221 24.79 -32.00 13.40
N LEU A 222 23.51 -32.36 13.35
CA LEU A 222 22.91 -33.43 14.16
C LEU A 222 22.84 -34.72 13.31
N LYS A 223 23.57 -35.76 13.74
CA LYS A 223 23.45 -37.13 13.22
C LYS A 223 22.36 -37.90 13.94
#